data_AF-A0A1V5K0A1-F1
#
_entry.id   AF-A0A1V5K0A1-F1
#
_cell.length_a   1.000
_cell.length_b   1.000
_cell.length_c   1.000
_cell.angle_alpha   90.00
_cell.angle_beta   90.00
_cell.angle_gamma   90.00
#
_symmetry.space_group_name_H-M   'P 1'
#
loop_
_entity.id
_entity.type
_entity.pdbx_description
1 polymer ?
#
loop_
_entity_poly.entity_id
_entity_poly.type
_entity_poly.pdbx_seq_one_letter_code
_entity_poly.pdbx_strand_id
1 'polypeptide(L)'
;MVDAAWGVLWGAWICDDHNLEGQQRELRKRAFQLFLPLWERRVPFGPDRETERLLLIDLLRRCRRFAEARAASMIGLETIDKEPWRALFLFEAHLCENNDDGPHTFEEALEGPA
;
A
#
# COMPACT_ATOMS: atom_id res chain seq x y z
N MET A 1 -8.07 -15.67 -8.13
CA MET A 1 -7.70 -15.12 -6.79
C MET A 1 -7.13 -13.72 -6.94
N VAL A 2 -6.17 -13.50 -7.85
CA VAL A 2 -5.69 -12.17 -8.26
C VAL A 2 -6.86 -11.24 -8.66
N ASP A 3 -7.74 -11.68 -9.56
CA ASP A 3 -8.89 -10.86 -10.00
C ASP A 3 -9.86 -10.51 -8.86
N ALA A 4 -10.01 -11.41 -7.87
CA ALA A 4 -10.84 -11.14 -6.70
C ALA A 4 -10.20 -10.11 -5.78
N ALA A 5 -8.87 -10.15 -5.61
CA ALA A 5 -8.13 -9.16 -4.83
C ALA A 5 -8.24 -7.77 -5.46
N TRP A 6 -8.02 -7.68 -6.78
CA TRP A 6 -8.19 -6.46 -7.56
C TRP A 6 -9.63 -5.96 -7.55
N GLY A 7 -10.61 -6.85 -7.74
CA GLY A 7 -12.03 -6.47 -7.71
C GLY A 7 -12.46 -5.86 -6.37
N VAL A 8 -11.95 -6.38 -5.25
CA VAL A 8 -12.21 -5.79 -3.92
C VAL A 8 -11.53 -4.43 -3.78
N LEU A 9 -10.29 -4.28 -4.25
CA LEU A 9 -9.58 -3.00 -4.21
C LEU A 9 -10.24 -1.93 -5.10
N TRP A 10 -10.70 -2.30 -6.30
CA TRP A 10 -11.50 -1.42 -7.15
C TRP A 10 -12.78 -0.97 -6.46
N GLY A 11 -13.44 -1.87 -5.72
CA GLY A 11 -14.57 -1.50 -4.87
C GLY A 11 -14.19 -0.44 -3.83
N ALA A 12 -13.01 -0.53 -3.21
CA ALA A 12 -12.53 0.47 -2.26
C ALA A 12 -12.31 1.85 -2.92
N TRP A 13 -11.78 1.88 -4.15
CA TRP A 13 -11.61 3.13 -4.91
C TRP A 13 -12.95 3.74 -5.32
N ILE A 14 -13.91 2.92 -5.76
CA ILE A 14 -15.28 3.39 -6.02
C ILE A 14 -15.89 4.01 -4.75
N CYS A 15 -15.67 3.39 -3.58
CA CYS A 15 -16.11 3.98 -2.31
C CYS A 15 -15.42 5.33 -2.02
N ASP A 16 -14.14 5.49 -2.34
CA ASP A 16 -13.45 6.79 -2.21
C ASP A 16 -14.10 7.85 -3.10
N ASP A 17 -14.36 7.54 -4.38
CA ASP A 17 -14.99 8.47 -5.35
C ASP A 17 -16.38 8.94 -4.89
N HIS A 18 -17.09 8.09 -4.14
CA HIS A 18 -18.41 8.38 -3.59
C HIS A 18 -18.39 8.88 -2.14
N ASN A 19 -17.21 9.15 -1.56
CA ASN A 19 -17.03 9.58 -0.15
C ASN A 19 -17.73 8.64 0.86
N LEU A 20 -17.73 7.33 0.59
CA LEU A 20 -18.32 6.32 1.46
C LEU A 20 -17.32 5.93 2.56
N GLU A 21 -17.17 6.84 3.52
CA GLU A 21 -16.27 6.68 4.66
C GLU A 21 -16.58 5.38 5.44
N GLY A 22 -15.51 4.68 5.85
CA GLY A 22 -15.62 3.38 6.54
C GLY A 22 -15.76 2.18 5.59
N GLN A 23 -16.60 2.25 4.55
CA GLN A 23 -16.78 1.14 3.61
C GLN A 23 -15.50 0.87 2.81
N GLN A 24 -14.85 1.94 2.35
CA GLN A 24 -13.55 1.86 1.71
C GLN A 24 -12.52 1.10 2.56
N ARG A 25 -12.60 1.23 3.89
CA ARG A 25 -11.59 0.70 4.82
C ARG A 25 -11.76 -0.79 4.99
N GLU A 26 -13.01 -1.24 5.12
CA GLU A 26 -13.34 -2.66 5.17
C GLU A 26 -12.97 -3.37 3.87
N LEU A 27 -13.18 -2.72 2.71
CA LEU A 27 -12.76 -3.26 1.43
C LEU A 27 -11.22 -3.33 1.33
N ARG A 28 -10.48 -2.30 1.76
CA ARG A 28 -9.00 -2.36 1.83
C ARG A 28 -8.48 -3.46 2.73
N LYS A 29 -9.09 -3.65 3.90
CA LYS A 29 -8.75 -4.74 4.82
C LYS A 29 -8.93 -6.10 4.14
N ARG A 30 -10.04 -6.28 3.41
CA ARG A 30 -10.31 -7.50 2.66
C ARG A 30 -9.36 -7.67 1.47
N ALA A 31 -9.02 -6.60 0.76
CA ALA A 31 -8.03 -6.63 -0.32
C ALA A 31 -6.67 -7.09 0.21
N PHE A 32 -6.21 -6.54 1.35
CA PHE A 32 -4.97 -6.96 2.00
C PHE A 32 -4.98 -8.46 2.34
N GLN A 33 -6.09 -8.98 2.88
CA GLN A 33 -6.23 -10.41 3.19
C GLN A 33 -6.16 -11.31 1.95
N LEU A 34 -6.48 -10.78 0.77
CA LEU A 34 -6.39 -11.51 -0.50
C LEU A 34 -5.01 -11.38 -1.15
N PHE A 35 -4.37 -10.21 -1.07
CA PHE A 35 -3.04 -9.97 -1.65
C PHE A 35 -1.91 -10.58 -0.83
N LEU A 36 -1.98 -10.57 0.51
CA LEU A 36 -0.89 -11.07 1.35
C LEU A 36 -0.55 -12.55 1.05
N PRO A 37 -1.52 -13.49 0.95
CA PRO A 37 -1.21 -14.87 0.59
C PRO A 37 -0.65 -15.04 -0.82
N LEU A 38 -1.04 -14.17 -1.76
CA LEU A 38 -0.47 -14.16 -3.12
C LEU A 38 1.00 -13.76 -3.07
N TRP A 39 1.31 -12.71 -2.31
CA TRP A 39 2.66 -12.20 -2.10
C TRP A 39 3.59 -13.23 -1.45
N GLU A 40 3.11 -13.90 -0.39
CA GLU A 40 3.84 -14.95 0.33
C GLU A 40 4.17 -16.15 -0.58
N ARG A 41 3.24 -16.50 -1.48
CA ARG A 41 3.39 -17.60 -2.45
C ARG A 41 4.13 -17.18 -3.72
N ARG A 42 4.58 -15.92 -3.82
CA ARG A 42 5.21 -15.34 -5.02
C ARG A 42 4.34 -15.47 -6.27
N VAL A 43 3.01 -15.41 -6.10
CA VAL A 43 2.08 -15.32 -7.23
C VAL A 43 2.02 -13.84 -7.65
N PRO A 44 2.41 -13.49 -8.89
CA PRO A 44 2.42 -12.10 -9.31
C PRO A 44 1.01 -11.50 -9.36
N PHE A 45 0.91 -10.25 -8.93
CA PHE A 45 -0.28 -9.41 -9.07
C PHE A 45 0.05 -7.95 -9.41
N GLY A 46 1.33 -7.61 -9.56
CA GLY A 46 1.81 -6.32 -10.04
C GLY A 46 2.92 -6.47 -11.08
N PRO A 47 3.49 -5.35 -11.55
CA PRO A 47 4.57 -5.38 -12.56
C PRO A 47 5.88 -5.96 -12.01
N ASP A 48 6.16 -5.73 -10.73
CA ASP A 48 7.34 -6.20 -10.02
C ASP A 48 7.05 -6.36 -8.53
N ARG A 49 8.04 -6.93 -7.82
CA ARG A 49 7.90 -7.27 -6.40
C ARG A 49 7.83 -5.99 -5.55
N GLU A 50 8.57 -4.97 -5.91
CA GLU A 50 8.63 -3.70 -5.21
C GLU A 50 7.26 -3.00 -5.22
N THR A 51 6.59 -2.97 -6.39
CA THR A 51 5.24 -2.42 -6.56
C THR A 51 4.20 -3.18 -5.75
N GLU A 52 4.23 -4.51 -5.82
CA GLU A 52 3.34 -5.38 -5.06
C GLU A 52 3.48 -5.17 -3.55
N ARG A 53 4.72 -4.99 -3.08
CA ARG A 53 5.01 -4.72 -1.68
C ARG A 53 4.55 -3.33 -1.24
N LEU A 54 4.76 -2.30 -2.07
CA LEU A 54 4.24 -0.95 -1.82
C LEU A 54 2.72 -0.97 -1.71
N LEU A 55 2.03 -1.70 -2.58
CA LEU A 55 0.57 -1.85 -2.50
C LEU A 55 0.14 -2.45 -1.16
N LEU A 56 0.84 -3.48 -0.65
CA LEU A 56 0.51 -4.06 0.66
C LEU A 56 0.73 -3.06 1.81
N ILE A 57 1.78 -2.25 1.74
CA ILE A 57 2.08 -1.19 2.70
C ILE A 57 0.99 -0.11 2.68
N ASP A 58 0.63 0.38 1.49
CA ASP A 58 -0.45 1.37 1.31
C ASP A 58 -1.78 0.84 1.88
N LEU A 59 -2.13 -0.41 1.59
CA LEU A 59 -3.35 -1.03 2.13
C LEU A 59 -3.36 -1.06 3.66
N LEU A 60 -2.23 -1.38 4.30
CA LEU A 60 -2.10 -1.34 5.76
C LEU A 60 -2.25 0.09 6.28
N ARG A 61 -1.54 1.05 5.67
CA ARG A 61 -1.55 2.46 6.06
C ARG A 61 -2.94 3.08 5.95
N ARG A 62 -3.61 2.89 4.81
CA ARG A 62 -4.99 3.37 4.56
C ARG A 62 -6.04 2.65 5.42
N CYS A 63 -5.68 1.51 6.03
CA CYS A 63 -6.46 0.86 7.09
C CYS A 63 -6.13 1.38 8.51
N ARG A 64 -5.31 2.42 8.67
CA ARG A 64 -4.77 2.92 9.96
C ARG A 64 -3.95 1.89 10.74
N ARG A 65 -3.39 0.89 10.05
CA ARG A 65 -2.47 -0.10 10.63
C ARG A 65 -1.03 0.41 10.52
N PHE A 66 -0.80 1.64 11.00
CA PHE A 66 0.45 2.39 10.76
C PHE A 66 1.70 1.68 11.26
N ALA A 67 1.64 1.05 12.44
CA ALA A 67 2.77 0.31 12.98
C ALA A 67 3.20 -0.86 12.07
N GLU A 68 2.23 -1.58 11.50
CA GLU A 68 2.49 -2.71 10.61
C GLU A 68 2.97 -2.25 9.23
N ALA A 69 2.35 -1.19 8.69
CA ALA A 69 2.77 -0.56 7.44
C ALA A 69 4.23 -0.07 7.55
N ARG A 70 4.54 0.69 8.60
CA ARG A 70 5.91 1.18 8.86
C ARG A 70 6.91 0.04 8.99
N ALA A 71 6.59 -1.01 9.74
CA ALA A 71 7.47 -2.17 9.86
C ALA A 71 7.72 -2.83 8.50
N ALA A 72 6.68 -3.01 7.68
CA ALA A 72 6.81 -3.55 6.33
C ALA A 72 7.66 -2.66 5.40
N SER A 73 7.57 -1.32 5.54
CA SER A 73 8.43 -0.36 4.85
C SER A 73 9.89 -0.51 5.26
N MET A 74 10.18 -0.56 6.56
CA MET A 74 11.55 -0.69 7.07
C MET A 74 12.21 -1.98 6.63
N ILE A 75 11.50 -3.12 6.66
CA ILE A 75 12.01 -4.40 6.14
C ILE A 75 12.28 -4.30 4.61
N GLY A 76 11.60 -3.40 3.89
CA GLY A 76 11.87 -3.17 2.47
C GLY A 76 13.20 -2.49 2.26
N LEU A 77 13.43 -1.45 3.06
CA LEU A 77 14.64 -0.63 3.05
C LEU A 77 15.90 -1.38 3.50
N GLU A 78 15.77 -2.53 4.16
CA GLU A 78 16.91 -3.42 4.44
C GLU A 78 17.52 -4.02 3.17
N THR A 79 16.74 -4.13 2.10
CA THR A 79 17.15 -4.79 0.84
C THR A 79 17.08 -3.89 -0.39
N ILE A 80 16.38 -2.76 -0.30
CA ILE A 80 16.12 -1.84 -1.41
C ILE A 80 17.03 -0.62 -1.28
N ASP A 81 18.06 -0.57 -2.14
CA ASP A 81 18.98 0.56 -2.24
C ASP A 81 18.81 1.37 -3.53
N LYS A 82 18.02 0.86 -4.49
CA LYS A 82 17.88 1.45 -5.82
C LYS A 82 16.68 2.39 -5.89
N GLU A 83 16.89 3.56 -6.49
CA GLU A 83 15.80 4.46 -6.88
C GLU A 83 14.99 3.92 -8.09
N PRO A 84 13.68 4.22 -8.18
CA PRO A 84 12.88 5.08 -7.29
C PRO A 84 12.34 4.38 -6.02
N TRP A 85 12.57 3.08 -5.88
CA TRP A 85 11.93 2.27 -4.84
C TRP A 85 12.33 2.71 -3.44
N ARG A 86 13.60 3.07 -3.22
CA ARG A 86 14.05 3.55 -1.92
C ARG A 86 13.28 4.79 -1.47
N ALA A 87 13.12 5.79 -2.34
CA ALA A 87 12.31 6.98 -2.04
C ALA A 87 10.85 6.62 -1.71
N LEU A 88 10.22 5.75 -2.50
CA LEU A 88 8.83 5.34 -2.28
C LEU A 88 8.63 4.64 -0.92
N PHE A 89 9.54 3.76 -0.52
CA PHE A 89 9.46 3.08 0.78
C PHE A 89 9.73 4.03 1.96
N LEU A 90 10.64 5.00 1.80
CA LEU A 90 10.87 6.05 2.80
C LEU A 90 9.64 6.95 2.95
N PHE A 91 8.99 7.29 1.84
CA PHE A 91 7.77 8.10 1.84
C PHE A 91 6.63 7.38 2.57
N GLU A 92 6.38 6.10 2.27
CA GLU A 92 5.38 5.31 3.01
C GLU A 92 5.68 5.23 4.51
N ALA A 93 6.96 5.07 4.90
CA ALA A 93 7.36 5.09 6.31
C ALA A 93 7.05 6.45 6.97
N HIS A 94 7.33 7.56 6.27
CA HIS A 94 7.04 8.91 6.72
C HIS A 94 5.52 9.15 6.89
N LEU A 95 4.70 8.75 5.93
CA LEU A 95 3.24 8.86 6.03
C LEU A 95 2.71 8.07 7.25
N CYS A 96 3.26 6.88 7.51
CA CYS A 96 2.90 6.10 8.68
C CYS A 96 3.29 6.79 9.99
N GLU A 97 4.44 7.47 10.06
CA GLU A 97 4.86 8.23 11.24
C GLU A 97 3.94 9.42 11.54
N ASN A 98 3.34 10.00 10.50
CA ASN A 98 2.37 11.09 10.61
C ASN A 98 0.91 10.63 10.77
N ASN A 99 0.66 9.31 10.85
CA ASN A 99 -0.69 8.73 10.85
C ASN A 99 -1.55 9.15 9.64
N ASP A 100 -0.93 9.33 8.48
CA ASP A 100 -1.60 9.73 7.26
C ASP A 100 -2.23 8.51 6.56
N ASP A 101 -3.58 8.44 6.53
CA ASP A 101 -4.35 7.42 5.80
C ASP A 101 -4.92 7.91 4.44
N GLY A 102 -4.46 9.08 3.99
CA GLY A 102 -4.84 9.74 2.75
C GLY A 102 -4.28 9.08 1.48
N PRO A 103 -4.87 9.40 0.32
CA PRO A 103 -4.31 9.02 -0.97
C PRO A 103 -3.07 9.86 -1.30
N HIS A 104 -2.02 9.21 -1.82
CA HIS A 104 -0.83 9.87 -2.35
C HIS A 104 -0.39 9.20 -3.65
N THR A 105 0.35 9.95 -4.45
CA THR A 105 0.88 9.62 -5.76
C THR A 105 2.37 9.29 -5.69
N PHE A 106 2.90 8.66 -6.73
CA PHE A 106 4.35 8.41 -6.81
C PHE A 106 5.11 9.70 -7.04
N GLU A 107 4.53 10.66 -7.75
CA GLU A 107 5.10 11.99 -7.99
C GLU A 107 5.36 12.72 -6.66
N GLU A 108 4.38 12.76 -5.74
CA GLU A 108 4.56 13.35 -4.41
C GLU A 108 5.74 12.72 -3.64
N ALA A 109 5.90 11.39 -3.75
CA ALA A 109 6.98 10.68 -3.09
C ALA A 109 8.36 11.00 -3.68
N LEU A 110 8.43 11.28 -4.99
CA LEU A 110 9.69 11.53 -5.71
C LEU A 110 10.12 13.00 -5.66
N GLU A 111 9.18 13.92 -5.49
CA GLU A 111 9.46 15.34 -5.26
C GLU A 111 10.00 15.59 -3.83
N GLY A 112 9.71 14.68 -2.90
CA GLY A 112 10.08 14.76 -1.49
C GLY A 112 9.10 15.62 -0.68
N PRO A 113 9.07 15.49 0.66
CA PRO A 113 8.22 16.34 1.49
C PRO A 113 8.67 17.81 1.33
N ALA A 114 7.69 18.69 1.09
CA ALA A 114 7.89 20.14 1.04
C ALA A 114 8.39 20.71 2.38
#